data_AF-A0A7S3AIG4-F1
#
_entry.id   AF-A0A7S3AIG4-F1
#
_cell.length_a   1.000
_cell.length_b   1.000
_cell.length_c   1.000
_cell.angle_alpha   90.00
_cell.angle_beta   90.00
_cell.angle_gamma   90.00
#
_symmetry.space_group_name_H-M   'P 1'
#
loop_
_entity.id
_entity.type
_entity.pdbx_description
1 polymer ?
#
loop_
_entity_poly.entity_id
_entity_poly.type
_entity_poly.pdbx_seq_one_letter_code
_entity_poly.pdbx_strand_id
1 'polypeptide(L)'
;SPYADLLYPSRWDEARTLLLTEGMRLIGLPSRPPLFDLIEAGVIGLPKLLKLSCVMQGKYASAVSSGRLPIEIELGPEHKFHSVFSCPVSKEAATPDNPPMLLPCGHVISFNALSKMSRGSRNLRFKCAYCPGEATLSAALALKL
;
A
#
# COMPACT_ATOMS: atom_id res chain seq x y z
N SER A 1 22.32 -35.70 23.21
CA SER A 1 22.41 -35.66 21.73
C SER A 1 23.05 -34.33 21.34
N PRO A 2 23.99 -34.28 20.37
CA PRO A 2 24.59 -33.03 19.88
C PRO A 2 23.60 -32.09 19.19
N TYR A 3 22.36 -32.54 18.96
CA TYR A 3 21.26 -31.74 18.38
C TYR A 3 20.19 -31.34 19.40
N ALA A 4 20.45 -31.51 20.71
CA ALA A 4 19.47 -31.19 21.75
C ALA A 4 18.96 -29.75 21.65
N ASP A 5 19.85 -28.81 21.28
CA ASP A 5 19.52 -27.41 21.13
C ASP A 5 18.58 -27.13 19.95
N LEU A 6 18.65 -27.93 18.88
CA LEU A 6 17.77 -27.80 17.70
C LEU A 6 16.35 -28.28 17.98
N LEU A 7 16.19 -29.20 18.94
CA LEU A 7 14.91 -29.79 19.32
C LEU A 7 14.26 -29.08 20.51
N TYR A 8 14.86 -27.99 21.00
CA TYR A 8 14.35 -27.26 22.15
C TYR A 8 12.95 -26.67 21.84
N PRO A 9 11.97 -26.78 22.76
CA PRO A 9 10.59 -26.35 22.51
C PRO A 9 10.44 -24.91 21.98
N SER A 10 11.26 -23.96 22.46
CA SER A 10 11.18 -22.57 22.02
C SER A 10 11.53 -22.36 20.53
N ARG A 11 12.30 -23.27 19.93
CA ARG A 11 12.61 -23.21 18.48
C ARG A 11 11.43 -23.58 17.61
N TRP A 12 10.47 -24.36 18.13
CA TRP A 12 9.26 -24.72 17.38
C TRP A 12 8.35 -23.51 17.17
N ASP A 13 8.25 -22.61 18.15
CA ASP A 13 7.47 -21.37 18.01
C ASP A 13 8.12 -20.40 17.01
N GLU A 14 9.45 -20.30 17.03
CA GLU A 14 10.22 -19.51 16.07
C GLU A 14 10.06 -20.08 14.64
N ALA A 15 10.24 -21.39 14.48
CA ALA A 15 10.05 -22.09 13.20
C ALA A 15 8.62 -21.93 12.67
N ARG A 16 7.61 -22.03 13.55
CA ARG A 16 6.21 -21.78 13.21
C ARG A 16 6.00 -20.36 12.71
N THR A 17 6.55 -19.37 13.40
CA THR A 17 6.43 -17.96 13.03
C THR A 17 7.06 -17.68 11.67
N LEU A 18 8.25 -18.24 11.42
CA LEU A 18 8.95 -18.12 10.15
C LEU A 18 8.17 -18.77 9.00
N LEU A 19 7.68 -20.00 9.20
CA LEU A 19 6.87 -20.72 8.21
C LEU A 19 5.58 -19.98 7.86
N LEU A 20 4.87 -19.45 8.86
CA LEU A 20 3.65 -18.66 8.64
C LEU A 20 3.97 -17.36 7.89
N THR A 21 5.01 -16.65 8.29
CA THR A 21 5.41 -15.39 7.66
C THR A 21 5.77 -15.59 6.19
N GLU A 22 6.63 -16.57 5.91
CA GLU A 22 7.07 -16.87 4.55
C GLU A 22 5.96 -17.47 3.70
N GLY A 23 5.11 -18.32 4.28
CA GLY A 23 3.93 -18.86 3.63
C GLY A 23 2.94 -17.78 3.21
N MET A 24 2.63 -16.82 4.11
CA MET A 24 1.77 -15.66 3.81
C MET A 24 2.38 -14.79 2.71
N ARG A 25 3.70 -14.55 2.77
CA ARG A 25 4.44 -13.82 1.74
C ARG A 25 4.31 -14.48 0.36
N LEU A 26 4.43 -15.81 0.29
CA LEU A 26 4.32 -16.57 -0.97
C LEU A 26 2.92 -16.49 -1.59
N ILE A 27 1.86 -16.47 -0.78
CA ILE A 27 0.47 -16.34 -1.26
C ILE A 27 0.03 -14.88 -1.44
N GLY A 28 0.91 -13.92 -1.14
CA GLY A 28 0.62 -12.48 -1.26
C GLY A 28 -0.34 -11.95 -0.19
N LEU A 29 -0.45 -12.62 0.95
CA LEU A 29 -1.20 -12.14 2.11
C LEU A 29 -0.26 -11.50 3.15
N PRO A 30 -0.75 -10.54 3.95
CA PRO A 30 0.05 -9.96 5.02
C PRO A 30 0.33 -11.01 6.10
N SER A 31 1.57 -11.04 6.60
CA SER A 31 1.99 -11.96 7.66
C SER A 31 1.33 -11.68 9.00
N ARG A 32 0.84 -10.46 9.20
CA ARG A 32 0.10 -10.01 10.38
C ARG A 32 -1.30 -9.56 9.96
N PRO A 33 -2.32 -9.78 10.80
CA PRO A 33 -3.66 -9.25 10.54
C PRO A 33 -3.64 -7.71 10.52
N PRO A 34 -4.27 -7.04 9.54
CA PRO A 34 -4.32 -5.57 9.49
C PRO A 34 -4.92 -4.92 10.75
N LEU A 35 -5.81 -5.63 11.44
CA LEU A 35 -6.39 -5.18 12.71
C LEU A 35 -5.33 -5.08 13.82
N PHE A 36 -4.34 -5.98 13.81
CA PHE A 36 -3.25 -5.92 14.77
C PHE A 36 -2.43 -4.65 14.56
N ASP A 37 -2.02 -4.38 13.32
CA ASP A 37 -1.22 -3.18 12.99
C ASP A 37 -1.97 -1.90 13.32
N LEU A 38 -3.30 -1.87 13.12
CA LEU A 38 -4.16 -0.75 13.53
C LEU A 38 -4.16 -0.53 15.04
N ILE A 39 -4.29 -1.60 15.83
CA ILE A 39 -4.27 -1.52 17.29
C ILE A 39 -2.90 -1.05 17.77
N GLU A 40 -1.81 -1.62 17.22
CA GLU A 40 -0.44 -1.27 17.58
C GLU A 40 -0.14 0.20 17.28
N ALA A 41 -0.46 0.67 16.07
CA ALA A 41 -0.34 2.08 15.71
C ALA A 41 -1.19 2.98 16.61
N GLY A 42 -2.38 2.51 17.00
CA GLY A 42 -3.25 3.18 17.97
C GLY A 42 -2.62 3.29 19.36
N VAL A 43 -2.01 2.23 19.87
CA VAL A 43 -1.30 2.22 21.16
C VAL A 43 -0.13 3.21 21.15
N ILE A 44 0.60 3.32 20.04
CA ILE A 44 1.71 4.27 19.88
C ILE A 44 1.19 5.73 19.77
N GLY A 45 0.14 5.95 18.98
CA GLY A 45 -0.36 7.28 18.65
C GLY A 45 -1.26 7.90 19.70
N LEU A 46 -2.12 7.11 20.35
CA LEU A 46 -3.17 7.61 21.24
C LEU A 46 -2.63 8.45 22.42
N PRO A 47 -1.55 8.06 23.13
CA PRO A 47 -1.00 8.88 24.20
C PRO A 47 -0.52 10.25 23.71
N LYS A 48 0.08 10.31 22.52
CA LYS A 48 0.55 11.57 21.90
C LYS A 48 -0.64 12.47 21.53
N LEU A 49 -1.71 11.87 20.99
CA LEU A 49 -2.94 12.57 20.64
C LEU A 49 -3.69 13.09 21.88
N LEU A 50 -3.72 12.33 22.98
CA LEU A 50 -4.30 12.79 24.25
C LEU A 50 -3.51 13.97 24.85
N LYS A 51 -2.18 13.93 24.77
CA LYS A 51 -1.35 15.06 25.20
C LYS A 51 -1.59 16.30 24.33
N LEU A 52 -1.71 16.11 23.02
CA LEU A 52 -2.02 17.17 22.08
C LEU A 52 -3.37 17.82 22.36
N SER A 53 -4.41 17.02 22.59
CA SER A 53 -5.77 17.54 22.86
C SER A 53 -5.80 18.38 24.14
N CYS A 54 -5.05 17.96 25.17
CA CYS A 54 -4.89 18.71 26.42
C CYS A 54 -4.19 20.06 26.20
N VAL A 55 -3.05 20.06 25.48
CA VAL A 55 -2.26 21.28 25.22
C VAL A 55 -3.01 22.26 24.33
N MET A 56 -3.70 21.77 23.29
CA MET A 56 -4.39 22.64 22.33
C MET A 56 -5.76 23.12 22.80
N GLN A 57 -6.28 22.58 23.91
CA GLN A 57 -7.58 22.97 24.48
C GLN A 57 -8.72 23.04 23.43
N GLY A 58 -8.76 22.07 22.51
CA GLY A 58 -9.78 22.05 21.46
C GLY A 58 -9.51 22.88 20.20
N LYS A 59 -8.40 23.64 20.13
CA LYS A 59 -8.05 24.50 18.98
C LYS A 59 -7.36 23.76 17.81
N TYR A 60 -7.70 22.49 17.58
CA TYR A 60 -7.12 21.66 16.51
C TYR A 60 -8.03 21.54 15.26
N ALA A 61 -9.21 22.17 15.28
CA ALA A 61 -10.22 22.05 14.23
C ALA A 61 -9.71 22.42 12.83
N SER A 62 -8.88 23.45 12.71
CA SER A 62 -8.29 23.88 11.43
C SER A 62 -7.21 22.93 10.91
N ALA A 63 -6.45 22.28 11.81
CA ALA A 63 -5.47 21.27 11.41
C ALA A 63 -6.20 20.01 10.92
N VAL A 64 -7.20 19.53 11.67
CA VAL A 64 -8.01 18.37 11.29
C VAL A 64 -8.77 18.61 9.98
N SER A 65 -9.29 19.82 9.72
CA SER A 65 -9.96 20.13 8.45
C SER A 65 -9.02 20.08 7.24
N SER A 66 -7.72 20.29 7.45
CA SER A 66 -6.69 20.13 6.40
C SER A 66 -6.24 18.69 6.19
N GLY A 67 -6.77 17.74 6.96
CA GLY A 67 -6.39 16.33 6.91
C GLY A 67 -4.99 16.06 7.47
N ARG A 68 -4.41 17.00 8.24
CA ARG A 68 -3.06 16.88 8.80
C ARG A 68 -3.07 17.05 10.31
N LEU A 69 -2.28 16.24 11.00
CA LEU A 69 -2.04 16.42 12.42
C LEU A 69 -1.00 17.53 12.63
N PRO A 70 -1.15 18.36 13.69
CA PRO A 70 -0.18 19.41 14.01
C PRO A 70 1.12 18.87 14.63
N ILE A 71 1.18 17.57 14.88
CA ILE A 71 2.37 16.86 15.36
C ILE A 71 2.62 15.62 14.50
N GLU A 72 3.88 15.23 14.41
CA GLU A 72 4.26 13.96 13.81
C GLU A 72 4.17 12.82 14.83
N ILE A 73 3.56 11.71 14.43
CA ILE A 73 3.51 10.48 15.21
C ILE A 73 4.42 9.48 14.52
N GLU A 74 5.62 9.33 15.06
CA GLU A 74 6.54 8.27 14.63
C GLU A 74 5.96 6.90 15.00
N LEU A 75 5.54 6.16 13.99
CA LEU A 75 5.02 4.78 14.09
C LEU A 75 6.08 3.73 13.70
N GLY A 76 7.29 4.12 13.31
CA GLY A 76 8.30 3.20 12.79
C GLY A 76 8.06 2.79 11.33
N PRO A 77 9.04 2.14 10.68
CA PRO A 77 8.95 1.68 9.30
C PRO A 77 7.95 0.54 9.09
N GLU A 78 7.71 -0.30 10.10
CA GLU A 78 6.75 -1.42 10.06
C GLU A 78 5.29 -0.99 9.81
N HIS A 79 4.95 0.26 10.12
CA HIS A 79 3.61 0.83 9.92
C HIS A 79 3.55 1.79 8.72
N LYS A 80 4.60 1.82 7.89
CA LYS A 80 4.62 2.58 6.63
C LYS A 80 4.18 1.69 5.49
N PHE A 81 2.89 1.73 5.19
CA PHE A 81 2.31 1.02 4.06
C PHE A 81 2.34 1.89 2.81
N HIS A 82 2.87 1.34 1.71
CA HIS A 82 2.66 1.94 0.40
C HIS A 82 1.26 1.59 -0.08
N SER A 83 0.53 2.59 -0.61
CA SER A 83 -0.76 2.34 -1.23
C SER A 83 -0.60 1.39 -2.40
N VAL A 84 -1.23 0.21 -2.32
CA VAL A 84 -1.32 -0.71 -3.44
C VAL A 84 -2.30 -0.13 -4.45
N PHE A 85 -1.82 0.19 -5.66
CA PHE A 85 -2.71 0.57 -6.75
C PHE A 85 -3.40 -0.67 -7.30
N SER A 86 -4.73 -0.65 -7.32
CA SER A 86 -5.54 -1.63 -8.03
C SER A 86 -6.12 -1.00 -9.28
N CYS A 87 -5.91 -1.63 -10.43
CA CYS A 87 -6.38 -1.08 -11.68
C CYS A 87 -7.92 -1.09 -11.74
N PRO A 88 -8.57 0.05 -12.04
CA PRO A 88 -10.03 0.12 -12.19
C PRO A 88 -10.58 -0.73 -13.34
N VAL A 89 -9.78 -0.91 -14.41
CA VAL A 89 -10.20 -1.60 -15.63
C VAL A 89 -9.98 -3.10 -15.50
N SER A 90 -8.78 -3.54 -15.12
CA SER A 90 -8.49 -4.97 -14.97
C SER A 90 -8.90 -5.55 -13.62
N LYS A 91 -9.12 -4.70 -12.60
CA LYS A 91 -9.36 -5.11 -11.21
C LYS A 91 -8.21 -5.92 -10.60
N GLU A 92 -7.02 -5.80 -11.18
CA GLU A 92 -5.79 -6.45 -10.72
C GLU A 92 -4.90 -5.43 -9.99
N ALA A 93 -4.19 -5.87 -8.96
CA ALA A 93 -3.19 -5.08 -8.28
C ALA A 93 -1.97 -4.81 -9.18
N ALA A 94 -1.32 -3.67 -8.98
CA ALA A 94 -0.08 -3.32 -9.68
C ALA A 94 1.05 -4.25 -9.23
N THR A 95 1.91 -4.61 -10.18
CA THR A 95 3.14 -5.39 -9.94
C THR A 95 4.31 -4.70 -10.63
N PRO A 96 5.57 -5.07 -10.35
CA PRO A 96 6.71 -4.54 -11.08
C PRO A 96 6.61 -4.72 -12.61
N ASP A 97 6.02 -5.83 -13.06
CA ASP A 97 5.79 -6.14 -14.48
C ASP A 97 4.49 -5.50 -15.03
N ASN A 98 3.58 -5.09 -14.16
CA ASN A 98 2.32 -4.42 -14.51
C ASN A 98 2.16 -3.12 -13.70
N PRO A 99 3.02 -2.11 -13.92
CA PRO A 99 3.01 -0.91 -13.12
C PRO A 99 1.76 -0.06 -13.39
N PRO A 100 1.42 0.86 -12.46
CA PRO A 100 0.47 1.92 -12.73
C PRO A 100 1.06 2.87 -13.78
N MET A 101 0.28 3.18 -14.82
CA MET A 101 0.63 4.11 -15.88
C MET A 101 -0.18 5.39 -15.73
N LEU A 102 0.51 6.51 -15.53
CA LEU A 102 -0.07 7.86 -15.51
C LEU A 102 -0.31 8.34 -16.94
N LEU A 103 -1.55 8.61 -17.28
CA LEU A 103 -1.93 9.18 -18.58
C LEU A 103 -1.72 10.71 -18.57
N PRO A 104 -1.57 11.35 -19.75
CA PRO A 104 -1.49 12.81 -19.86
C PRO A 104 -2.68 13.57 -19.26
N CYS A 105 -3.84 12.93 -19.16
CA CYS A 105 -5.03 13.50 -18.52
C CYS A 105 -5.01 13.43 -16.98
N GLY A 106 -3.98 12.84 -16.37
CA GLY A 106 -3.81 12.72 -14.92
C GLY A 106 -4.39 11.44 -14.30
N HIS A 107 -5.15 10.64 -15.05
CA HIS A 107 -5.67 9.36 -14.55
C HIS A 107 -4.62 8.25 -14.62
N VAL A 108 -4.76 7.24 -13.76
CA VAL A 108 -3.84 6.10 -13.67
C VAL A 108 -4.55 4.80 -14.06
N ILE A 109 -3.93 4.00 -14.93
CA ILE A 109 -4.42 2.69 -15.42
C ILE A 109 -3.22 1.72 -15.45
N SER A 110 -3.39 0.42 -15.23
CA SER A 110 -2.26 -0.53 -15.29
C SER A 110 -1.73 -0.71 -16.72
N PHE A 111 -0.43 -1.02 -16.85
CA PHE A 111 0.22 -1.25 -18.14
C PHE A 111 -0.48 -2.32 -19.00
N ASN A 112 -0.90 -3.44 -18.39
CA ASN A 112 -1.59 -4.52 -19.08
C ASN A 112 -2.96 -4.09 -19.60
N ALA A 113 -3.73 -3.34 -18.80
CA ALA A 113 -5.02 -2.80 -19.23
C ALA A 113 -4.82 -1.78 -20.37
N LEU A 114 -3.83 -0.90 -20.25
CA LEU A 114 -3.46 0.07 -21.28
C LEU A 114 -3.12 -0.62 -22.61
N SER A 115 -2.26 -1.63 -22.55
CA SER A 115 -1.82 -2.41 -23.71
C SER A 115 -2.97 -3.14 -24.39
N LYS A 116 -3.92 -3.68 -23.61
CA LYS A 116 -5.13 -4.31 -24.16
C LYS A 116 -6.04 -3.28 -24.85
N MET A 117 -6.21 -2.10 -24.26
CA MET A 117 -7.02 -1.01 -24.82
C MET A 117 -6.42 -0.43 -26.11
N SER A 118 -5.09 -0.42 -26.25
CA SER A 118 -4.41 0.12 -27.44
C SER A 118 -4.33 -0.84 -28.62
N ARG A 119 -4.45 -2.17 -28.41
CA ARG A 119 -4.29 -3.21 -29.46
C ARG A 119 -5.27 -3.11 -30.63
N GLY A 120 -6.46 -2.54 -30.42
CA GLY A 120 -7.48 -2.38 -31.47
C GLY A 120 -7.28 -1.14 -32.36
N SER A 121 -6.30 -0.29 -32.08
CA SER A 121 -6.14 1.01 -32.72
C SER A 121 -4.90 1.05 -33.60
N ARG A 122 -5.08 1.43 -34.88
CA ARG A 122 -3.99 1.53 -35.88
C ARG A 122 -2.81 2.41 -35.46
N ASN A 123 -3.03 3.36 -34.54
CA ASN A 123 -2.00 4.29 -34.06
C ASN A 123 -1.72 4.12 -32.54
N LEU A 124 -2.05 2.98 -31.94
CA LEU A 124 -1.90 2.73 -30.49
C LEU A 124 -2.61 3.79 -29.61
N ARG A 125 -3.63 4.45 -30.15
CA ARG A 125 -4.45 5.46 -29.46
C ARG A 125 -5.63 4.81 -28.76
N PHE A 126 -5.93 5.23 -27.55
CA PHE A 126 -7.07 4.77 -26.78
C PHE A 126 -7.69 5.95 -26.00
N LYS A 127 -8.95 5.78 -25.58
CA LYS A 127 -9.65 6.73 -24.70
C LYS A 127 -9.43 6.36 -23.24
N CYS A 128 -9.28 7.36 -22.38
CA CYS A 128 -9.26 7.14 -20.94
C CYS A 128 -10.60 6.54 -20.47
N ALA A 129 -10.55 5.59 -19.54
CA ALA A 129 -11.76 4.98 -18.97
C ALA A 129 -12.56 5.94 -18.07
N TYR A 130 -11.94 7.03 -17.61
CA TYR A 130 -12.52 7.97 -16.65
C TYR A 130 -12.96 9.29 -17.26
N CYS A 131 -12.41 9.66 -18.43
CA CYS A 131 -12.64 10.97 -19.04
C CYS A 131 -12.58 10.86 -20.57
N PRO A 132 -13.07 11.87 -21.32
CA PRO A 132 -13.05 11.84 -22.78
C PRO A 132 -11.64 12.04 -23.38
N GLY A 133 -10.60 12.19 -22.56
CA GLY A 133 -9.22 12.39 -23.02
C GLY A 133 -8.67 11.16 -23.75
N GLU A 134 -7.93 11.40 -24.84
CA GLU A 134 -7.23 10.37 -25.60
C GLU A 134 -5.73 10.38 -25.29
N ALA A 135 -5.12 9.19 -25.32
CA ALA A 135 -3.70 9.03 -25.11
C ALA A 135 -3.13 7.92 -26.00
N THR A 136 -1.80 7.95 -26.19
CA THR A 136 -1.02 6.87 -26.79
C THR A 136 -0.25 6.14 -25.71
N LEU A 137 0.10 4.87 -25.96
CA LEU A 137 0.84 4.05 -25.01
C LEU A 137 2.22 4.66 -24.67
N SER A 138 2.86 5.33 -25.63
CA SER A 138 4.14 6.04 -25.44
C SER A 138 4.06 7.31 -24.59
N ALA A 139 2.88 7.92 -24.47
CA ALA A 139 2.68 9.14 -23.70
C ALA A 139 2.37 8.87 -22.23
N ALA A 140 2.18 7.61 -21.84
CA ALA A 140 1.91 7.22 -20.46
C ALA A 140 3.22 6.97 -19.70
N LEU A 141 3.32 7.49 -18.48
CA LEU A 141 4.50 7.37 -17.63
C LEU A 141 4.27 6.31 -16.55
N ALA A 142 5.21 5.38 -16.40
CA ALA A 142 5.15 4.40 -15.32
C ALA A 142 5.42 5.08 -13.97
N LEU A 143 4.53 4.87 -12.99
CA LEU A 143 4.70 5.31 -11.62
C LEU A 143 5.45 4.26 -10.81
N LYS A 144 6.41 4.71 -10.00
CA LYS A 144 7.03 3.90 -8.95
C LYS A 144 6.32 4.21 -7.64
N LEU A 145 5.56 3.24 -7.13
CA LEU A 145 4.86 3.32 -5.84
C LEU A 145 5.79 2.88 -4.70
#